data_AF-A0A672NL37-F1
#
_entry.id   AF-A0A672NL37-F1
#
_cell.length_a   1.000
_cell.length_b   1.000
_cell.length_c   1.000
_cell.angle_alpha   90.00
_cell.angle_beta   90.00
_cell.angle_gamma   90.00
#
_symmetry.space_group_name_H-M   'P 1'
#
loop_
_entity.id
_entity.type
_entity.pdbx_description
1 polymer ?
#
loop_
_entity_poly.entity_id
_entity_poly.type
_entity_poly.pdbx_seq_one_letter_code
_entity_poly.pdbx_strand_id
1 'polypeptide(L)'
;MLRSTEEKTVLLCALDDDVQGLKSILESKSGNESQQSENVLWEKDEVGRNALFAACTFGRSGIVRELVQNDADVNELTARGYSPLHYSAMWGQLDTLKTLVELNADFQAVNFRGEKAVDVARRYDKLDCAEYLAWAEAKQSLQALIQDVRDIIADPEKVQGKLNKEDKTMFINICSAKSDWIHNTKNATIQDFIEQKKHLENILEPILLKLNTQSEATMKTRKP
;
A
#
# COMPACT_ATOMS: atom_id res chain seq x y z
N MET A 1 4.95 38.68 -31.60
CA MET A 1 5.68 38.85 -30.33
C MET A 1 5.27 37.72 -29.39
N LEU A 2 6.19 36.78 -29.20
CA LEU A 2 6.41 35.95 -28.00
C LEU A 2 5.19 35.58 -27.15
N ARG A 3 4.57 34.42 -27.45
CA ARG A 3 4.02 33.56 -26.38
C ARG A 3 5.22 32.89 -25.70
N SER A 4 5.95 33.60 -24.84
CA SER A 4 7.16 33.07 -24.19
C SER A 4 7.03 33.08 -22.66
N THR A 5 6.10 32.28 -22.18
CA THR A 5 6.15 31.59 -20.89
C THR A 5 5.09 30.50 -21.03
N GLU A 6 5.50 29.29 -21.40
CA GLU A 6 4.60 28.15 -21.25
C GLU A 6 4.19 28.11 -19.78
N GLU A 7 2.90 28.27 -19.51
CA GLU A 7 2.36 28.16 -18.16
C GLU A 7 2.69 26.75 -17.67
N LYS A 8 3.65 26.64 -16.74
CA LYS A 8 4.09 25.34 -16.23
C LYS A 8 2.91 24.70 -15.50
N THR A 9 2.42 23.59 -16.04
CA THR A 9 1.36 22.78 -15.41
C THR A 9 1.96 21.65 -14.60
N VAL A 10 1.17 21.10 -13.67
CA VAL A 10 1.56 19.90 -12.90
C VAL A 10 1.94 18.74 -13.83
N LEU A 11 1.20 18.58 -14.94
CA LEU A 11 1.48 17.57 -15.95
C LEU A 11 2.83 17.81 -16.65
N LEU A 12 3.15 19.05 -17.04
CA LEU A 12 4.44 19.37 -17.66
C LEU A 12 5.60 19.08 -16.71
N CYS A 13 5.48 19.44 -15.42
CA CYS A 13 6.50 19.10 -14.43
C CYS A 13 6.70 17.58 -14.29
N ALA A 14 5.62 16.80 -14.38
CA ALA A 14 5.71 15.34 -14.36
C ALA A 14 6.37 14.74 -15.62
N LEU A 15 6.21 15.38 -16.78
CA LEU A 15 6.86 14.96 -18.03
C LEU A 15 8.37 15.31 -18.02
N ASP A 16 8.70 16.53 -17.56
CA ASP A 16 10.05 17.09 -17.56
C ASP A 16 10.91 16.70 -16.35
N ASP A 17 10.33 16.02 -15.35
CA ASP A 17 10.96 15.72 -14.06
C ASP A 17 11.34 16.98 -13.25
N ASP A 18 10.57 18.05 -13.42
CA ASP A 18 10.80 19.34 -12.77
C ASP A 18 10.18 19.38 -11.37
N VAL A 19 10.87 18.74 -10.42
CA VAL A 19 10.43 18.66 -9.00
C VAL A 19 10.35 20.06 -8.37
N GLN A 20 11.26 20.96 -8.69
CA GLN A 20 11.27 22.31 -8.11
C GLN A 20 10.16 23.18 -8.69
N GLY A 21 9.93 23.09 -10.01
CA GLY A 21 8.78 23.71 -10.65
C GLY A 21 7.47 23.21 -10.08
N LEU A 22 7.35 21.90 -9.84
CA LEU A 22 6.18 21.31 -9.20
C LEU A 22 5.95 21.90 -7.80
N LYS A 23 6.99 21.96 -6.97
CA LYS A 23 6.90 22.58 -5.63
C LYS A 23 6.41 24.01 -5.69
N SER A 24 7.02 24.82 -6.56
CA SER A 24 6.61 26.22 -6.74
C SER A 24 5.14 26.36 -7.14
N ILE A 25 4.65 25.47 -8.03
CA ILE A 25 3.23 25.46 -8.43
C ILE A 25 2.33 25.11 -7.24
N LEU A 26 2.66 24.06 -6.48
CA LEU A 26 1.85 23.58 -5.35
C LEU A 26 1.85 24.59 -4.19
N GLU A 27 3.00 25.18 -3.85
CA GLU A 27 3.15 26.22 -2.82
C GLU A 27 2.39 27.50 -3.17
N SER A 28 2.38 27.91 -4.45
CA SER A 28 1.68 29.13 -4.88
C SER A 28 0.15 29.03 -4.74
N LYS A 29 -0.39 27.81 -4.71
CA LYS A 29 -1.84 27.57 -4.66
C LYS A 29 -2.34 27.26 -3.25
N SER A 30 -1.50 26.75 -2.35
CA SER A 30 -1.87 26.57 -0.94
C SER A 30 -2.11 27.89 -0.20
N GLY A 31 -1.56 29.01 -0.68
CA GLY A 31 -1.80 30.36 -0.13
C GLY A 31 -3.12 31.03 -0.56
N ASN A 32 -3.87 30.46 -1.50
CA ASN A 32 -5.11 31.03 -2.01
C ASN A 32 -6.31 30.16 -1.59
N GLU A 33 -6.71 30.27 -0.31
CA GLU A 33 -7.91 29.65 0.26
C GLU A 33 -9.21 30.25 -0.31
N SER A 34 -9.46 30.09 -1.60
CA SER A 34 -10.74 30.40 -2.24
C SER A 34 -11.28 29.13 -2.88
N GLN A 35 -12.37 28.63 -2.28
CA GLN A 35 -13.01 27.31 -2.39
C GLN A 35 -13.58 26.93 -3.78
N GLN A 36 -12.89 27.23 -4.89
CA GLN A 36 -13.35 26.89 -6.24
C GLN A 36 -12.28 26.28 -7.17
N SER A 37 -11.06 26.02 -6.70
CA SER A 37 -9.94 25.55 -7.56
C SER A 37 -9.43 24.13 -7.27
N GLU A 38 -10.09 23.37 -6.40
CA GLU A 38 -9.61 22.05 -5.91
C GLU A 38 -9.43 20.98 -7.02
N ASN A 39 -9.93 21.20 -8.24
CA ASN A 39 -10.01 20.16 -9.27
C ASN A 39 -9.03 20.30 -10.45
N VAL A 40 -8.23 21.37 -10.54
CA VAL A 40 -7.30 21.55 -11.67
C VAL A 40 -5.97 20.82 -11.47
N LEU A 41 -5.53 20.63 -10.22
CA LEU A 41 -4.25 19.96 -9.90
C LEU A 41 -4.24 18.49 -10.34
N TRP A 42 -5.42 17.87 -10.32
CA TRP A 42 -5.63 16.45 -10.60
C TRP A 42 -6.37 16.24 -11.91
N GLU A 43 -6.30 17.21 -12.83
CA GLU A 43 -6.98 17.12 -14.13
C GLU A 43 -6.67 15.77 -14.78
N LYS A 44 -7.74 15.08 -15.16
CA LYS A 44 -7.68 13.75 -15.77
C LYS A 44 -7.95 13.89 -17.26
N ASP A 45 -7.19 13.16 -18.06
CA ASP A 45 -7.51 12.96 -19.46
C ASP A 45 -8.75 12.08 -19.66
N GLU A 46 -9.15 11.86 -20.91
CA GLU A 46 -10.33 11.06 -21.28
C GLU A 46 -10.31 9.61 -20.78
N VAL A 47 -9.14 9.09 -20.40
CA VAL A 47 -8.99 7.73 -19.87
C VAL A 47 -8.77 7.70 -18.35
N GLY A 48 -8.89 8.86 -17.68
CA GLY A 48 -8.81 8.99 -16.23
C GLY A 48 -7.39 9.14 -15.69
N ARG A 49 -6.41 9.55 -16.50
CA ARG A 49 -5.01 9.73 -16.08
C ARG A 49 -4.73 11.19 -15.77
N ASN A 50 -4.17 11.45 -14.59
CA ASN A 50 -3.59 12.73 -14.19
C ASN A 50 -2.05 12.69 -14.23
N ALA A 51 -1.40 13.75 -13.71
CA ALA A 51 0.05 13.86 -13.66
C ALA A 51 0.77 12.73 -12.89
N LEU A 52 0.11 12.11 -11.90
CA LEU A 52 0.67 10.98 -11.16
C LEU A 52 0.94 9.78 -12.09
N PHE A 53 0.03 9.50 -13.03
CA PHE A 53 0.22 8.44 -14.02
C PHE A 53 1.36 8.74 -15.00
N ALA A 54 1.54 10.01 -15.38
CA ALA A 54 2.68 10.42 -16.20
C ALA A 54 4.00 10.19 -15.45
N ALA A 55 4.09 10.65 -14.19
CA ALA A 55 5.24 10.42 -13.33
C ALA A 55 5.56 8.92 -13.18
N CYS A 56 4.53 8.09 -12.98
CA CYS A 56 4.66 6.63 -12.87
C CYS A 56 5.10 5.95 -14.18
N THR A 57 4.70 6.49 -15.33
CA THR A 57 5.08 6.00 -16.66
C THR A 57 6.54 6.27 -16.97
N PHE A 58 7.02 7.48 -16.63
CA PHE A 58 8.38 7.94 -16.95
C PHE A 58 9.40 7.73 -15.81
N GLY A 59 8.99 7.13 -14.69
CA GLY A 59 9.92 6.80 -13.60
C GLY A 59 10.30 7.98 -12.72
N ARG A 60 9.43 8.99 -12.59
CA ARG A 60 9.70 10.24 -11.85
C ARG A 60 9.37 10.10 -10.37
N SER A 61 10.16 9.32 -9.64
CA SER A 61 9.91 9.04 -8.21
C SER A 61 9.86 10.30 -7.35
N GLY A 62 10.67 11.31 -7.64
CA GLY A 62 10.64 12.61 -6.97
C GLY A 62 9.29 13.32 -7.14
N ILE A 63 8.79 13.39 -8.39
CA ILE A 63 7.47 13.93 -8.71
C ILE A 63 6.38 13.13 -7.98
N VAL A 64 6.43 11.78 -7.99
CA VAL A 64 5.45 10.96 -7.29
C VAL A 64 5.36 11.30 -5.80
N ARG A 65 6.50 11.47 -5.11
CA ARG A 65 6.49 11.86 -3.68
C ARG A 65 5.83 13.21 -3.48
N GLU A 66 6.20 14.21 -4.27
CA GLU A 66 5.66 15.56 -4.12
C GLU A 66 4.16 15.61 -4.40
N LEU A 67 3.68 14.90 -5.43
CA LEU A 67 2.25 14.82 -5.73
C LEU A 67 1.48 14.18 -4.56
N VAL A 68 1.91 13.02 -4.07
CA VAL A 68 1.22 12.29 -2.99
C VAL A 68 1.31 13.03 -1.65
N GLN A 69 2.41 13.74 -1.39
CA GLN A 69 2.54 14.62 -0.20
C GLN A 69 1.60 15.83 -0.25
N ASN A 70 1.12 16.20 -1.43
CA ASN A 70 0.16 17.27 -1.64
C ASN A 70 -1.22 16.69 -2.02
N ASP A 71 -1.63 15.60 -1.39
CA ASP A 71 -2.97 14.99 -1.48
C ASP A 71 -3.34 14.32 -2.82
N ALA A 72 -2.37 13.99 -3.69
CA ALA A 72 -2.64 13.07 -4.78
C ALA A 72 -3.00 11.68 -4.24
N ASP A 73 -4.11 11.11 -4.69
CA ASP A 73 -4.46 9.74 -4.35
C ASP A 73 -3.48 8.74 -5.00
N VAL A 74 -2.67 8.09 -4.17
CA VAL A 74 -1.70 7.05 -4.59
C VAL A 74 -2.39 5.81 -5.19
N ASN A 75 -3.68 5.62 -4.89
CA ASN A 75 -4.52 4.50 -5.33
C ASN A 75 -5.52 4.89 -6.41
N GLU A 76 -5.39 6.09 -6.99
CA GLU A 76 -6.24 6.58 -8.06
C GLU A 76 -6.38 5.55 -9.19
N LEU A 77 -7.57 5.47 -9.80
CA LEU A 77 -7.86 4.49 -10.85
C LEU A 77 -8.20 5.19 -12.16
N THR A 78 -7.59 4.71 -13.24
CA THR A 78 -8.05 5.04 -14.61
C THR A 78 -9.43 4.46 -14.88
N ALA A 79 -10.06 4.86 -15.99
CA ALA A 79 -11.34 4.31 -16.43
C ALA A 79 -11.33 2.78 -16.66
N ARG A 80 -10.15 2.17 -16.78
CA ARG A 80 -9.96 0.71 -16.92
C ARG A 80 -9.41 0.05 -15.65
N GLY A 81 -9.47 0.71 -14.50
CA GLY A 81 -9.02 0.18 -13.22
C GLY A 81 -7.51 0.02 -13.07
N TYR A 82 -6.70 0.63 -13.94
CA TYR A 82 -5.24 0.67 -13.70
C TYR A 82 -4.94 1.72 -12.63
N SER A 83 -4.20 1.30 -11.60
CA SER A 83 -3.60 2.18 -10.58
C SER A 83 -2.21 2.68 -10.99
N PRO A 84 -1.66 3.72 -10.32
CA PRO A 84 -0.26 4.13 -10.45
C PRO A 84 0.74 2.96 -10.37
N LEU A 85 0.50 2.02 -9.44
CA LEU A 85 1.34 0.84 -9.25
C LEU A 85 1.35 -0.06 -10.50
N HIS A 86 0.21 -0.23 -11.17
CA HIS A 86 0.15 -0.95 -12.45
C HIS A 86 0.94 -0.25 -13.55
N TYR A 87 0.93 1.09 -13.60
CA TYR A 87 1.68 1.84 -14.62
C TYR A 87 3.18 1.71 -14.41
N SER A 88 3.68 1.91 -13.19
CA SER A 88 5.10 1.69 -12.91
C SER A 88 5.52 0.25 -13.18
N ALA A 89 4.67 -0.73 -12.87
CA ALA A 89 4.90 -2.14 -13.17
C ALA A 89 4.96 -2.42 -14.69
N MET A 90 4.02 -1.89 -15.46
CA MET A 90 3.94 -2.04 -16.92
C MET A 90 5.17 -1.46 -17.63
N TRP A 91 5.64 -0.30 -17.17
CA TRP A 91 6.76 0.42 -17.79
C TRP A 91 8.13 0.04 -17.20
N GLY A 92 8.17 -0.81 -16.18
CA GLY A 92 9.42 -1.27 -15.55
C GLY A 92 10.10 -0.23 -14.68
N GLN A 93 9.34 0.72 -14.14
CA GLN A 93 9.86 1.84 -13.35
C GLN A 93 10.10 1.44 -11.89
N LEU A 94 11.13 0.62 -11.65
CA LEU A 94 11.37 -0.02 -10.35
C LEU A 94 11.47 0.97 -9.17
N ASP A 95 12.20 2.07 -9.32
CA ASP A 95 12.40 3.03 -8.22
C ASP A 95 11.13 3.84 -7.91
N THR A 96 10.32 4.10 -8.94
CA THR A 96 9.00 4.72 -8.73
C THR A 96 8.02 3.74 -8.12
N LEU A 97 8.08 2.47 -8.52
CA LEU A 97 7.29 1.40 -7.94
C LEU A 97 7.63 1.20 -6.45
N LYS A 98 8.91 1.19 -6.06
CA LYS A 98 9.34 1.20 -4.65
C LYS A 98 8.78 2.39 -3.89
N THR A 99 8.82 3.57 -4.50
CA THR A 99 8.28 4.79 -3.91
C THR A 99 6.77 4.69 -3.67
N LEU A 100 6.00 4.17 -4.61
CA LEU A 100 4.56 3.93 -4.43
C LEU A 100 4.28 2.95 -3.29
N VAL A 101 5.07 1.89 -3.17
CA VAL A 101 4.97 0.94 -2.06
C VAL A 101 5.25 1.59 -0.70
N GLU A 102 6.28 2.44 -0.62
CA GLU A 102 6.58 3.22 0.59
C GLU A 102 5.44 4.19 0.95
N LEU A 103 4.70 4.66 -0.05
CA LEU A 103 3.53 5.54 0.10
C LEU A 103 2.22 4.75 0.32
N ASN A 104 2.30 3.46 0.65
CA ASN A 104 1.16 2.58 0.93
C ASN A 104 0.19 2.39 -0.25
N ALA A 105 0.71 2.29 -1.48
CA ALA A 105 -0.09 1.87 -2.62
C ALA A 105 -0.69 0.46 -2.41
N ASP A 106 -1.92 0.26 -2.89
CA ASP A 106 -2.65 -0.99 -2.78
C ASP A 106 -2.14 -2.04 -3.80
N PHE A 107 -1.64 -3.16 -3.26
CA PHE A 107 -1.16 -4.31 -4.04
C PHE A 107 -2.30 -5.20 -4.55
N GLN A 108 -3.47 -5.12 -3.92
CA GLN A 108 -4.60 -5.99 -4.19
C GLN A 108 -5.54 -5.43 -5.26
N ALA A 109 -5.40 -4.14 -5.59
CA ALA A 109 -6.11 -3.52 -6.69
C ALA A 109 -5.92 -4.32 -7.99
N VAL A 110 -7.04 -4.57 -8.68
CA VAL A 110 -7.06 -5.27 -9.97
C VAL A 110 -7.62 -4.36 -11.06
N ASN A 111 -7.01 -4.43 -12.25
CA ASN A 111 -7.50 -3.73 -13.42
C ASN A 111 -8.72 -4.46 -14.06
N PHE A 112 -9.24 -3.92 -15.16
CA PHE A 112 -10.39 -4.50 -15.89
C PHE A 112 -10.18 -5.94 -16.40
N ARG A 113 -8.94 -6.44 -16.43
CA ARG A 113 -8.58 -7.82 -16.80
C ARG A 113 -8.48 -8.75 -15.57
N GLY A 114 -8.70 -8.24 -14.37
CA GLY A 114 -8.47 -8.98 -13.13
C GLY A 114 -6.99 -9.14 -12.77
N GLU A 115 -6.10 -8.35 -13.38
CA GLU A 115 -4.66 -8.42 -13.13
C GLU A 115 -4.29 -7.47 -12.00
N LYS A 116 -3.44 -7.94 -11.06
CA LYS A 116 -2.72 -7.08 -10.13
C LYS A 116 -1.50 -6.44 -10.82
N ALA A 117 -0.87 -5.48 -10.15
CA ALA A 117 0.38 -4.88 -10.65
C ALA A 117 1.49 -5.91 -10.93
N VAL A 118 1.59 -6.96 -10.11
CA VAL A 118 2.59 -8.03 -10.31
C VAL A 118 2.34 -8.84 -11.58
N ASP A 119 1.07 -9.07 -11.94
CA ASP A 119 0.69 -9.78 -13.15
C ASP A 119 0.98 -8.94 -14.40
N VAL A 120 0.72 -7.63 -14.31
CA VAL A 120 1.09 -6.68 -15.35
C VAL A 120 2.61 -6.62 -15.53
N ALA A 121 3.40 -6.56 -14.47
CA ALA A 121 4.86 -6.60 -14.57
C ALA A 121 5.34 -7.85 -15.31
N ARG A 122 4.81 -9.03 -14.96
CA ARG A 122 5.15 -10.29 -15.66
C ARG A 122 4.74 -10.28 -17.12
N ARG A 123 3.53 -9.81 -17.44
CA ARG A 123 3.03 -9.78 -18.83
C ARG A 123 3.85 -8.87 -19.76
N TYR A 124 4.51 -7.85 -19.21
CA TYR A 124 5.39 -6.95 -19.96
C TYR A 124 6.89 -7.24 -19.75
N ASP A 125 7.23 -8.42 -19.23
CA ASP A 125 8.60 -8.89 -18.97
C ASP A 125 9.42 -7.93 -18.09
N LYS A 126 8.78 -7.26 -17.13
CA LYS A 126 9.41 -6.37 -16.14
C LYS A 126 9.75 -7.16 -14.89
N LEU A 127 10.69 -8.11 -15.03
CA LEU A 127 10.98 -9.12 -14.01
C LEU A 127 11.44 -8.51 -12.68
N ASP A 128 12.32 -7.49 -12.68
CA ASP A 128 12.76 -6.83 -11.45
C ASP A 128 11.58 -6.20 -10.67
N CYS A 129 10.60 -5.63 -11.39
CA CYS A 129 9.38 -5.10 -10.80
C CYS A 129 8.49 -6.22 -10.25
N ALA A 130 8.35 -7.33 -10.98
CA ALA A 130 7.56 -8.47 -10.55
C ALA A 130 8.16 -9.13 -9.27
N GLU A 131 9.48 -9.27 -9.22
CA GLU A 131 10.21 -9.81 -8.07
C GLU A 131 10.05 -8.91 -6.85
N TYR A 132 10.25 -7.60 -7.02
CA TYR A 132 10.07 -6.65 -5.93
C TYR A 132 8.61 -6.60 -5.44
N LEU A 133 7.62 -6.61 -6.34
CA LEU A 133 6.21 -6.62 -5.94
C LEU A 133 5.84 -7.89 -5.16
N ALA A 134 6.29 -9.06 -5.62
CA ALA A 134 6.06 -10.32 -4.90
C ALA A 134 6.71 -10.31 -3.51
N TRP A 135 7.92 -9.76 -3.40
CA TRP A 135 8.61 -9.54 -2.13
C TRP A 135 7.84 -8.61 -1.20
N ALA A 136 7.38 -7.47 -1.72
CA ALA A 136 6.64 -6.48 -0.94
C ALA A 136 5.27 -7.02 -0.49
N GLU A 137 4.57 -7.79 -1.33
CA GLU A 137 3.31 -8.45 -0.99
C GLU A 137 3.50 -9.49 0.13
N ALA A 138 4.56 -10.32 0.06
CA ALA A 138 4.86 -11.29 1.11
C ALA A 138 5.17 -10.60 2.45
N LYS A 139 5.95 -9.52 2.42
CA LYS A 139 6.24 -8.68 3.60
C LYS A 139 4.98 -8.05 4.18
N GLN A 140 4.15 -7.41 3.34
CA GLN A 140 2.90 -6.78 3.76
C GLN A 140 1.92 -7.81 4.33
N SER A 141 1.84 -9.01 3.75
CA SER A 141 0.96 -10.07 4.23
C SER A 141 1.32 -10.53 5.65
N LEU A 142 2.61 -10.63 5.97
CA LEU A 142 3.06 -10.90 7.34
C LEU A 142 2.73 -9.71 8.27
N GLN A 143 2.96 -8.47 7.83
CA GLN A 143 2.64 -7.27 8.62
C GLN A 143 1.14 -7.17 8.93
N ALA A 144 0.28 -7.46 7.96
CA ALA A 144 -1.17 -7.49 8.11
C ALA A 144 -1.60 -8.52 9.16
N LEU A 145 -1.07 -9.76 9.09
CA LEU A 145 -1.37 -10.79 10.09
C LEU A 145 -0.92 -10.38 11.50
N ILE A 146 0.27 -9.76 11.63
CA ILE A 146 0.73 -9.22 12.93
C ILE A 146 -0.25 -8.17 13.46
N GLN A 147 -0.73 -7.29 12.58
CA GLN A 147 -1.68 -6.25 12.96
C GLN A 147 -3.04 -6.84 13.33
N ASP A 148 -3.58 -7.78 12.57
CA ASP A 148 -4.83 -8.48 12.87
C ASP A 148 -4.78 -9.13 14.25
N VAL A 149 -3.66 -9.78 14.59
CA VAL A 149 -3.45 -10.38 15.92
C VAL A 149 -3.42 -9.31 17.02
N ARG A 150 -2.75 -8.18 16.79
CA ARG A 150 -2.73 -7.06 17.74
C ARG A 150 -4.13 -6.50 17.96
N ASP A 151 -4.91 -6.33 16.90
CA ASP A 151 -6.27 -5.82 16.95
C ASP A 151 -7.21 -6.79 17.69
N ILE A 152 -7.05 -8.10 17.48
CA ILE A 152 -7.76 -9.12 18.26
C ILE A 152 -7.46 -8.99 19.76
N ILE A 153 -6.20 -8.74 20.14
CA ILE A 153 -5.81 -8.62 21.55
C ILE A 153 -6.31 -7.32 22.19
N ALA A 154 -6.30 -6.24 21.41
CA ALA A 154 -6.73 -4.92 21.84
C ALA A 154 -8.25 -4.84 22.05
N ASP A 155 -9.02 -5.68 21.35
CA ASP A 155 -10.48 -5.76 21.44
C ASP A 155 -10.93 -6.56 22.69
N PRO A 156 -11.49 -5.91 23.73
CA PRO A 156 -11.93 -6.60 24.94
C PRO A 156 -13.04 -7.63 24.67
N GLU A 157 -13.93 -7.40 23.71
CA GLU A 157 -15.05 -8.29 23.40
C GLU A 157 -14.56 -9.61 22.77
N LYS A 158 -13.52 -9.53 21.94
CA LYS A 158 -12.90 -10.73 21.33
C LYS A 158 -12.11 -11.56 22.33
N VAL A 159 -11.52 -10.95 23.36
CA VAL A 159 -10.63 -11.65 24.30
C VAL A 159 -11.25 -11.99 25.66
N GLN A 160 -12.30 -11.29 26.10
CA GLN A 160 -12.85 -11.44 27.44
C GLN A 160 -13.41 -12.86 27.66
N GLY A 161 -12.94 -13.52 28.71
CA GLY A 161 -13.31 -14.90 29.03
C GLY A 161 -12.63 -15.97 28.16
N LYS A 162 -12.10 -15.59 26.98
CA LYS A 162 -11.56 -16.54 25.99
C LYS A 162 -10.04 -16.70 26.02
N LEU A 163 -9.33 -15.62 26.33
CA LEU A 163 -7.87 -15.59 26.39
C LEU A 163 -7.39 -15.32 27.82
N ASN A 164 -6.55 -16.21 28.33
CA ASN A 164 -5.92 -16.00 29.64
C ASN A 164 -4.76 -14.99 29.51
N LYS A 165 -4.17 -14.59 30.64
CA LYS A 165 -3.06 -13.62 30.66
C LYS A 165 -1.82 -14.15 29.92
N GLU A 166 -1.55 -15.45 30.01
CA GLU A 166 -0.38 -16.09 29.40
C GLU A 166 -0.49 -16.11 27.86
N ASP A 167 -1.66 -16.47 27.33
CA ASP A 167 -1.96 -16.46 25.89
C ASP A 167 -1.79 -15.03 25.32
N LYS A 168 -2.27 -14.00 26.04
CA LYS A 168 -2.09 -12.59 25.64
C LYS A 168 -0.63 -12.17 25.64
N THR A 169 0.13 -12.51 26.68
CA THR A 169 1.58 -12.22 26.75
C THR A 169 2.34 -12.94 25.65
N MET A 170 2.01 -14.20 25.37
CA MET A 170 2.60 -14.97 24.27
C MET A 170 2.37 -14.29 22.92
N PHE A 171 1.16 -13.84 22.64
CA PHE A 171 0.85 -13.13 21.39
C PHE A 171 1.58 -11.80 21.23
N ILE A 172 1.63 -11.00 22.30
CA ILE A 172 2.39 -9.74 22.28
C ILE A 172 3.85 -10.02 21.97
N ASN A 173 4.45 -11.00 22.66
CA ASN A 173 5.85 -11.36 22.48
C ASN A 173 6.14 -11.86 21.06
N ILE A 174 5.33 -12.75 20.50
CA ILE A 174 5.55 -13.25 19.14
C ILE A 174 5.33 -12.16 18.09
N CYS A 175 4.31 -11.30 18.24
CA CYS A 175 4.08 -10.17 17.33
C CYS A 175 5.23 -9.17 17.34
N SER A 176 5.77 -8.85 18.52
CA SER A 176 6.96 -8.02 18.66
C SER A 176 8.17 -8.69 18.01
N ALA A 177 8.42 -9.97 18.29
CA ALA A 177 9.54 -10.70 17.69
C ALA A 177 9.46 -10.75 16.14
N LYS A 178 8.25 -10.98 15.57
CA LYS A 178 8.07 -10.95 14.11
C LYS A 178 8.24 -9.53 13.54
N SER A 179 7.76 -8.50 14.24
CA SER A 179 7.97 -7.11 13.83
C SER A 179 9.46 -6.76 13.82
N ASP A 180 10.17 -7.11 14.89
CA ASP A 180 11.61 -6.89 15.02
C ASP A 180 12.39 -7.61 13.92
N TRP A 181 11.98 -8.83 13.56
CA TRP A 181 12.57 -9.57 12.45
C TRP A 181 12.37 -8.83 11.11
N ILE A 182 11.15 -8.34 10.82
CA ILE A 182 10.86 -7.59 9.59
C ILE A 182 11.74 -6.33 9.47
N HIS A 183 12.02 -5.65 10.59
CA HIS A 183 12.79 -4.41 10.60
C HIS A 183 14.31 -4.62 10.61
N ASN A 184 14.80 -5.70 11.24
CA ASN A 184 16.23 -5.92 11.46
C ASN A 184 16.88 -6.88 10.44
N THR A 185 16.09 -7.72 9.76
CA THR A 185 16.63 -8.68 8.79
C THR A 185 16.97 -8.00 7.48
N LYS A 186 18.26 -8.00 7.13
CA LYS A 186 18.75 -7.54 5.83
C LYS A 186 18.55 -8.63 4.78
N ASN A 187 18.14 -8.25 3.58
CA ASN A 187 18.03 -9.14 2.42
C ASN A 187 17.12 -10.37 2.63
N ALA A 188 16.05 -10.23 3.44
CA ALA A 188 15.04 -11.27 3.56
C ALA A 188 14.45 -11.62 2.19
N THR A 189 14.29 -12.90 1.89
CA THR A 189 13.69 -13.40 0.66
C THR A 189 12.16 -13.50 0.79
N ILE A 190 11.46 -13.67 -0.34
CA ILE A 190 10.02 -13.97 -0.35
C ILE A 190 9.70 -15.18 0.54
N GLN A 191 10.54 -16.22 0.43
CA GLN A 191 10.35 -17.47 1.17
C GLN A 191 10.49 -17.26 2.68
N ASP A 192 11.42 -16.41 3.12
CA ASP A 192 11.58 -16.09 4.53
C ASP A 192 10.29 -15.46 5.10
N PHE A 193 9.66 -14.51 4.39
CA PHE A 193 8.39 -13.92 4.83
C PHE A 193 7.26 -14.96 4.91
N ILE A 194 7.17 -15.86 3.93
CA ILE A 194 6.18 -16.95 3.92
C ILE A 194 6.38 -17.87 5.13
N GLU A 195 7.63 -18.23 5.45
CA GLU A 195 7.95 -19.08 6.59
C GLU A 195 7.66 -18.40 7.93
N GLN A 196 8.00 -17.11 8.06
CA GLN A 196 7.68 -16.33 9.25
C GLN A 196 6.17 -16.21 9.47
N LYS A 197 5.40 -16.02 8.39
CA LYS A 197 3.94 -15.97 8.42
C LYS A 197 3.35 -17.32 8.82
N LYS A 198 3.77 -18.41 8.18
CA LYS A 198 3.33 -19.76 8.52
C LYS A 198 3.65 -20.13 9.97
N HIS A 199 4.84 -19.76 10.45
CA HIS A 199 5.20 -19.96 11.85
C HIS A 199 4.29 -19.18 12.80
N LEU A 200 3.92 -17.95 12.46
CA LEU A 200 2.95 -17.18 13.24
C LEU A 200 1.59 -17.90 13.22
N GLU A 201 1.05 -18.24 12.06
CA GLU A 201 -0.23 -18.96 11.91
C GLU A 201 -0.29 -20.24 12.74
N ASN A 202 0.76 -21.07 12.70
CA ASN A 202 0.85 -22.30 13.49
C ASN A 202 0.80 -22.04 15.01
N ILE A 203 1.38 -20.92 15.48
CA ILE A 203 1.29 -20.52 16.88
C ILE A 203 -0.12 -20.04 17.23
N LEU A 204 -0.80 -19.38 16.30
CA LEU A 204 -2.16 -18.87 16.51
C LEU A 204 -3.21 -20.00 16.49
N GLU A 205 -2.99 -21.07 15.73
CA GLU A 205 -3.98 -22.13 15.48
C GLU A 205 -4.63 -22.71 16.75
N PRO A 206 -3.89 -23.15 17.78
CA PRO A 206 -4.51 -23.71 19.00
C PRO A 206 -5.40 -22.69 19.72
N ILE A 207 -5.09 -21.40 19.58
CA ILE A 207 -5.78 -20.32 20.28
C ILE A 207 -7.01 -19.87 19.49
N LEU A 208 -6.94 -19.84 18.14
CA LEU A 208 -8.13 -19.64 17.30
C LEU A 208 -9.18 -20.74 17.55
N LEU A 209 -8.75 -21.98 17.77
CA LEU A 209 -9.64 -23.07 18.19
C LEU A 209 -10.29 -22.80 19.56
N LYS A 210 -9.53 -22.29 20.55
CA LYS A 210 -10.09 -21.87 21.85
C LYS A 210 -11.13 -20.75 21.70
N LEU A 211 -10.86 -19.76 20.83
CA LEU A 211 -11.77 -18.63 20.57
C LEU A 211 -13.12 -19.09 19.98
N ASN A 212 -13.10 -20.11 19.11
CA ASN A 212 -14.31 -20.65 18.47
C ASN A 212 -15.09 -21.62 19.37
N THR A 213 -14.38 -22.50 20.10
CA THR A 213 -15.00 -23.54 20.95
C THR A 213 -15.67 -23.00 22.22
N GLN A 214 -15.20 -21.87 22.77
CA GLN A 214 -15.86 -21.25 23.93
C GLN A 214 -17.19 -20.55 23.60
N SER A 215 -17.45 -20.26 22.31
CA SER A 215 -18.78 -19.75 21.89
C SER A 215 -19.89 -20.82 22.03
N GLU A 216 -19.54 -22.10 21.91
CA GLU A 216 -20.51 -23.21 22.05
C GLU A 216 -20.75 -23.61 23.51
N ALA A 217 -19.74 -23.46 24.37
CA ALA A 217 -19.85 -23.81 25.79
C ALA A 217 -20.76 -22.84 26.58
N THR A 218 -20.83 -21.57 26.17
CA THR A 218 -21.68 -20.56 26.82
C THR A 218 -23.17 -20.68 26.45
N MET A 219 -23.52 -21.43 25.40
CA MET A 219 -24.92 -21.73 25.05
C MET A 219 -25.49 -22.96 25.77
N LYS A 220 -24.66 -23.85 26.33
CA LYS A 220 -25.11 -25.08 27.02
C LYS A 220 -25.38 -24.91 28.52
N THR A 221 -25.04 -23.77 29.13
CA THR A 221 -25.27 -23.50 30.57
C THR A 221 -26.47 -22.59 30.85
N ARG A 222 -27.19 -22.12 29.83
CA ARG A 222 -28.47 -21.41 29.97
C ARG A 222 -29.65 -22.31 29.60
N LYS A 223 -30.00 -23.25 30.48
CA LYS A 223 -31.35 -23.84 30.53
C LYS A 223 -31.78 -23.97 31.99
N PRO A 224 -32.74 -23.17 32.48
CA PRO A 224 -33.70 -23.67 33.44
C PRO A 224 -34.68 -24.64 32.74
#